data_AF-A0A960ZZD1-F1
#
_entry.id   AF-A0A960ZZD1-F1
#
_cell.length_a   1.000
_cell.length_b   1.000
_cell.length_c   1.000
_cell.angle_alpha   90.00
_cell.angle_beta   90.00
_cell.angle_gamma   90.00
#
_symmetry.space_group_name_H-M   'P 1'
#
loop_
_entity.id
_entity.type
_entity.pdbx_description
1 polymer ?
#
loop_
_entity_poly.entity_id
_entity_poly.type
_entity_poly.pdbx_seq_one_letter_code
_entity_poly.pdbx_strand_id
1 'polypeptide(L)'
;MTRKIKLCKEEDCANQQTTAGFCRLHYLKNWKKIRTEKKKKAAKGIERYIQSVLRKDPDRASLQLKKSLKDETRLNRAVDEQMRDDSLANAMHELAYSTDFDSIINKSISIDENF
;
A
#
# COMPACT_ATOMS: atom_id res chain seq x y z
N MET A 1 -11.35 24.79 -10.60
CA MET A 1 -11.04 23.41 -10.15
C MET A 1 -12.04 23.00 -9.07
N THR A 2 -12.89 22.02 -9.33
CA THR A 2 -13.87 21.51 -8.35
C THR A 2 -13.18 20.62 -7.31
N ARG A 3 -13.25 20.98 -6.02
CA ARG A 3 -12.70 20.15 -4.94
C ARG A 3 -13.55 18.88 -4.80
N LYS A 4 -13.02 17.72 -5.17
CA LYS A 4 -13.68 16.43 -4.95
C LYS A 4 -13.70 16.13 -3.44
N ILE A 5 -14.88 16.13 -2.84
CA ILE A 5 -15.08 15.75 -1.43
C ILE A 5 -15.04 14.23 -1.36
N LYS A 6 -14.16 13.70 -0.51
CA LYS A 6 -14.12 12.26 -0.21
C LYS A 6 -15.03 11.97 0.98
N LEU A 7 -15.84 10.92 0.88
CA LEU A 7 -16.80 10.52 1.91
C LEU A 7 -16.19 9.51 2.88
N CYS A 8 -16.79 9.38 4.06
CA CYS A 8 -16.42 8.40 5.08
C CYS A 8 -16.53 6.96 4.54
N LYS A 9 -15.57 6.11 4.93
CA LYS A 9 -15.54 4.68 4.58
C LYS A 9 -16.54 3.80 5.33
N GLU A 10 -17.09 4.27 6.45
CA GLU A 10 -18.14 3.52 7.16
C GLU A 10 -19.39 3.47 6.29
N GLU A 11 -20.00 2.28 6.21
CA GLU A 11 -21.27 2.07 5.51
C GLU A 11 -22.34 3.04 6.04
N ASP A 12 -23.18 3.52 5.12
CA ASP A 12 -24.24 4.50 5.39
C ASP A 12 -23.79 5.84 5.99
N CYS A 13 -22.52 6.21 5.84
CA CYS A 13 -22.01 7.50 6.31
C CYS A 13 -21.69 8.48 5.17
N ALA A 14 -22.58 9.45 4.92
CA ALA A 14 -22.38 10.51 3.93
C ALA A 14 -21.52 11.70 4.42
N ASN A 15 -20.90 11.59 5.61
CA ASN A 15 -20.06 12.66 6.13
C ASN A 15 -18.73 12.75 5.37
N GLN A 16 -18.20 13.97 5.27
CA GLN A 16 -16.87 14.21 4.71
C GLN A 16 -15.80 13.47 5.54
N GLN A 17 -14.91 12.75 4.85
CA GLN A 17 -13.77 12.13 5.51
C GLN A 17 -12.78 13.20 5.99
N THR A 18 -12.19 12.96 7.15
CA THR A 18 -11.13 13.82 7.71
C THR A 18 -9.83 13.06 7.86
N THR A 19 -9.86 11.89 8.50
CA THR A 19 -8.66 11.17 8.92
C THR A 19 -8.78 9.68 8.64
N ALA A 20 -7.75 9.08 8.04
CA ALA A 20 -7.69 7.65 7.74
C ALA A 20 -8.88 7.10 6.91
N GLY A 21 -9.56 7.96 6.15
CA GLY A 21 -10.74 7.61 5.36
C GLY A 21 -12.06 7.62 6.14
N PHE A 22 -12.07 8.05 7.39
CA PHE A 22 -13.29 8.17 8.20
C PHE A 22 -13.65 9.63 8.46
N CYS A 23 -14.93 9.91 8.72
CA CYS A 23 -15.34 11.16 9.35
C CYS A 23 -14.84 11.23 10.80
N ARG A 24 -14.91 12.40 11.44
CA ARG A 24 -14.39 12.59 12.80
C ARG A 24 -14.96 11.59 13.81
N LEU A 25 -16.27 11.33 13.75
CA LEU A 25 -16.94 10.41 14.68
C LEU A 25 -16.51 8.95 14.43
N HIS A 26 -16.52 8.50 13.18
CA HIS A 26 -16.12 7.12 12.86
C HIS A 26 -14.62 6.87 13.01
N TYR A 27 -13.79 7.91 12.88
CA TYR A 27 -12.37 7.81 13.25
C TYR A 27 -12.21 7.51 14.75
N LEU A 28 -12.96 8.20 15.62
CA LEU A 28 -12.97 7.92 17.05
C LEU A 28 -13.54 6.54 17.33
N LYS A 29 -14.69 6.16 16.78
CA LYS A 29 -15.23 4.80 16.93
C LYS A 29 -14.20 3.71 16.59
N ASN A 30 -13.46 3.91 15.51
CA ASN A 30 -12.48 2.95 15.00
C ASN A 30 -11.04 3.16 15.51
N TRP A 31 -10.77 4.12 16.42
CA TRP A 31 -9.40 4.57 16.72
C TRP A 31 -8.49 3.44 17.19
N LYS A 32 -9.00 2.54 18.04
CA LYS A 32 -8.25 1.38 18.55
C LYS A 32 -7.86 0.45 17.41
N LYS A 33 -8.82 0.10 16.55
CA LYS A 33 -8.62 -0.77 15.38
C LYS A 33 -7.62 -0.15 14.40
N ILE A 34 -7.76 1.14 14.11
CA ILE A 34 -6.81 1.87 13.24
C ILE A 34 -5.40 1.82 13.84
N ARG A 35 -5.25 2.03 15.15
CA ARG A 35 -3.94 1.98 15.82
C ARG A 35 -3.34 0.58 15.81
N THR A 36 -4.13 -0.47 16.04
CA THR A 36 -3.66 -1.85 15.99
C THR A 36 -3.22 -2.24 14.59
N GLU A 37 -3.99 -1.89 13.56
CA GLU A 37 -3.62 -2.17 12.17
C GLU A 37 -2.37 -1.40 11.73
N LYS A 38 -2.21 -0.15 12.17
CA LYS A 38 -0.95 0.60 11.95
C LYS A 38 0.25 -0.11 12.59
N LYS A 39 0.14 -0.58 13.83
CA LYS A 39 1.21 -1.34 14.51
C LYS A 39 1.53 -2.65 13.78
N LYS A 40 0.51 -3.41 13.37
CA LYS A 40 0.69 -4.64 12.59
C LYS A 40 1.39 -4.37 11.26
N LYS A 41 0.99 -3.30 10.55
CA LYS A 41 1.64 -2.92 9.28
C LYS A 41 3.11 -2.55 9.50
N ALA A 42 3.41 -1.77 10.55
CA ALA A 42 4.80 -1.43 10.89
C ALA A 42 5.64 -2.68 11.20
N ALA A 43 5.11 -3.61 12.01
CA ALA A 43 5.78 -4.87 12.32
C ALA A 43 6.09 -5.70 11.06
N LYS A 44 5.10 -5.84 10.15
CA LYS A 44 5.29 -6.50 8.85
C LYS A 44 6.35 -5.82 7.97
N GLY A 45 6.55 -4.51 8.12
CA GLY A 45 7.61 -3.79 7.41
C GLY A 45 9.00 -4.14 7.92
N ILE A 46 9.15 -4.19 9.24
CA ILE A 46 10.40 -4.58 9.89
C ILE A 46 10.73 -6.04 9.56
N GLU A 47 9.75 -6.94 9.63
CA GLU A 47 9.94 -8.35 9.28
C GLU A 47 10.45 -8.51 7.85
N ARG A 48 9.83 -7.83 6.89
CA ARG A 48 10.28 -7.84 5.49
C ARG A 48 11.68 -7.25 5.32
N TYR A 49 12.00 -6.17 6.03
CA TYR A 49 13.34 -5.61 6.03
C TYR A 49 14.37 -6.63 6.55
N ILE A 50 14.07 -7.33 7.65
CA ILE A 50 14.93 -8.40 8.16
C ILE A 50 15.14 -9.49 7.11
N GLN A 51 14.07 -9.95 6.47
CA GLN A 51 14.15 -10.96 5.41
C GLN A 51 14.97 -10.50 4.21
N SER A 52 14.88 -9.22 3.81
CA SER A 52 15.67 -8.70 2.69
C SER A 52 17.16 -8.62 3.02
N VAL A 53 17.50 -8.25 4.26
CA VAL A 53 18.89 -8.23 4.74
C VAL A 53 19.46 -9.65 4.81
N LEU A 54 18.68 -10.60 5.36
CA LEU A 54 19.06 -12.02 5.42
C LEU A 54 19.29 -12.61 4.02
N ARG A 55 18.43 -12.29 3.04
CA ARG A 55 18.59 -12.78 1.66
C ARG A 55 19.81 -12.21 0.96
N LYS A 56 20.17 -10.95 1.21
CA LYS A 56 21.27 -10.26 0.52
C LYS A 56 22.64 -10.71 1.02
N ASP A 57 22.77 -10.88 2.34
CA ASP A 57 24.05 -11.21 2.97
C ASP A 57 23.78 -11.91 4.31
N PRO A 58 23.56 -13.24 4.31
CA PRO A 58 23.27 -14.00 5.52
C PRO A 58 24.39 -13.87 6.56
N ASP A 59 25.64 -13.90 6.11
CA ASP A 59 26.83 -13.91 6.97
C ASP A 59 27.00 -12.58 7.71
N ARG A 60 26.69 -11.46 7.05
CA ARG A 60 26.79 -10.12 7.63
C ARG A 60 25.46 -9.53 8.08
N ALA A 61 24.35 -10.27 7.97
CA ALA A 61 23.02 -9.77 8.29
C ALA A 61 22.95 -9.19 9.70
N SER A 62 23.54 -9.88 10.69
CA SER A 62 23.55 -9.43 12.08
C SER A 62 24.25 -8.07 12.26
N LEU A 63 25.31 -7.80 11.52
CA LEU A 63 26.04 -6.53 11.57
C LEU A 63 25.23 -5.40 10.90
N GLN A 64 24.62 -5.68 9.76
CA GLN A 64 23.78 -4.72 9.06
C GLN A 64 22.54 -4.34 9.88
N LEU A 65 21.87 -5.33 10.47
CA LEU A 65 20.73 -5.10 11.36
C LEU A 65 21.13 -4.28 12.59
N LYS A 66 22.25 -4.61 13.24
CA LYS A 66 22.78 -3.83 14.37
C LYS A 66 23.08 -2.39 13.98
N LYS A 67 23.64 -2.15 12.79
CA LYS A 67 23.93 -0.80 12.29
C LYS A 67 22.64 -0.01 12.06
N SER A 68 21.61 -0.65 11.49
CA SER A 68 20.31 0.00 11.27
C SER A 68 19.56 0.26 12.57
N LEU A 69 19.62 -0.64 13.55
CA LEU A 69 18.99 -0.43 14.87
C LEU A 69 19.61 0.73 15.67
N LYS A 70 20.89 1.05 15.43
CA LYS A 70 21.56 2.20 16.05
C LYS A 70 21.12 3.55 15.48
N ASP A 71 20.54 3.56 14.28
CA ASP A 71 20.11 4.78 13.59
C ASP A 71 18.65 4.64 13.16
N GLU A 72 17.75 5.16 14.01
CA GLU A 72 16.31 5.11 13.81
C GLU A 72 15.88 5.73 12.47
N THR A 73 16.53 6.81 12.03
CA THR A 73 16.19 7.46 10.75
C THR A 73 16.50 6.57 9.56
N ARG A 74 17.67 5.92 9.60
CA ARG A 74 18.11 4.98 8.57
C ARG A 74 17.26 3.73 8.53
N LEU A 75 16.87 3.21 9.70
CA LEU A 75 15.95 2.08 9.80
C LEU A 75 14.60 2.42 9.19
N ASN A 76 14.00 3.54 9.59
CA ASN A 76 12.70 3.98 9.06
C ASN A 76 12.75 4.18 7.55
N ARG A 77 13.82 4.78 7.01
CA ARG A 77 14.00 4.93 5.56
C ARG A 77 14.07 3.57 4.84
N ALA A 78 14.86 2.63 5.36
CA ALA A 78 15.01 1.31 4.75
C ALA A 78 13.72 0.48 4.79
N VAL A 79 12.96 0.57 5.90
CA VAL A 79 11.66 -0.07 6.04
C VAL A 79 10.63 0.56 5.10
N ASP A 80 10.63 1.89 4.97
CA ASP A 80 9.74 2.64 4.07
C ASP A 80 10.01 2.32 2.60
N GLU A 81 11.28 2.23 2.20
CA GLU A 81 11.68 1.86 0.83
C GLU A 81 11.15 0.47 0.47
N GLN A 82 11.34 -0.52 1.36
CA GLN A 82 10.82 -1.87 1.17
C GLN A 82 9.29 -1.94 1.15
N MET A 83 8.62 -1.04 1.86
CA MET A 83 7.16 -0.92 1.87
C MET A 83 6.59 -0.30 0.59
N ARG A 84 7.32 0.62 -0.05
CA ARG A 84 6.88 1.33 -1.26
C ARG A 84 6.98 0.45 -2.50
N ASP A 85 8.07 -0.30 -2.64
CA ASP A 85 8.30 -1.22 -3.76
C ASP A 85 7.15 -2.23 -3.90
N ASP A 86 6.70 -2.77 -2.75
CA ASP A 86 5.55 -3.67 -2.69
C ASP A 86 4.20 -2.98 -2.98
N SER A 87 4.06 -1.70 -2.65
CA SER A 87 2.83 -0.96 -2.96
C SER A 87 2.72 -0.68 -4.46
N LEU A 88 3.85 -0.50 -5.16
CA LEU A 88 3.91 -0.45 -6.61
C LEU A 88 3.64 -1.84 -7.22
N ALA A 89 4.28 -2.90 -6.72
CA ALA A 89 4.04 -4.27 -7.18
C ALA A 89 2.58 -4.70 -7.02
N ASN A 90 1.94 -4.37 -5.89
CA ASN A 90 0.52 -4.63 -5.66
C ASN A 90 -0.39 -3.80 -6.58
N ALA A 91 -0.08 -2.52 -6.80
CA ALA A 91 -0.83 -1.69 -7.75
C ALA A 91 -0.67 -2.20 -9.20
N MET A 92 0.53 -2.66 -9.57
CA MET A 92 0.77 -3.30 -10.86
C MET A 92 -0.01 -4.61 -11.00
N HIS A 93 -0.11 -5.40 -9.93
CA HIS A 93 -0.89 -6.63 -9.93
C HIS A 93 -2.39 -6.38 -10.06
N GLU A 94 -2.93 -5.36 -9.37
CA GLU A 94 -4.33 -4.93 -9.48
C GLU A 94 -4.66 -4.43 -10.88
N LEU A 95 -3.74 -3.68 -11.51
CA LEU A 95 -3.87 -3.26 -12.90
C LEU A 95 -3.73 -4.44 -13.88
N ALA A 96 -2.86 -5.41 -13.60
CA ALA A 96 -2.69 -6.60 -14.42
C ALA A 96 -3.89 -7.57 -14.37
N TYR A 97 -4.67 -7.58 -13.28
CA TYR A 97 -5.97 -8.28 -13.27
C TYR A 97 -7.09 -7.47 -13.94
N SER A 98 -6.94 -6.15 -14.06
CA SER A 98 -7.87 -5.31 -14.83
C SER A 98 -7.60 -5.36 -16.35
N THR A 99 -6.44 -5.89 -16.77
CA THR A 99 -6.06 -6.01 -18.17
C THR A 99 -6.57 -7.31 -18.80
N ASP A 100 -7.88 -7.36 -18.99
CA ASP A 100 -8.53 -7.98 -20.14
C ASP A 100 -8.58 -6.97 -21.31
N PHE A 101 -7.58 -6.08 -21.43
CA PHE A 101 -7.55 -5.05 -22.48
C PHE A 101 -7.50 -5.68 -23.88
N ASP A 102 -6.79 -6.80 -24.05
CA ASP A 102 -6.77 -7.55 -25.33
C ASP A 102 -8.12 -8.22 -25.63
N SER A 103 -8.87 -8.63 -24.60
CA SER A 103 -10.24 -9.18 -24.75
C SER A 103 -11.23 -8.08 -25.14
N ILE A 104 -11.09 -6.87 -24.58
CA ILE A 104 -11.94 -5.72 -24.91
C ILE A 104 -11.65 -5.20 -26.32
N ILE A 105 -10.39 -5.09 -26.73
CA ILE A 105 -10.01 -4.61 -28.07
C ILE A 105 -10.49 -5.58 -29.15
N ASN A 106 -10.27 -6.89 -28.96
CA ASN A 106 -10.70 -7.90 -29.94
C ASN A 106 -12.23 -8.07 -30.01
N LYS A 107 -12.98 -7.66 -28.98
CA LYS A 107 -14.45 -7.75 -28.96
C LYS A 107 -15.16 -6.47 -29.40
N SER A 108 -14.46 -5.33 -29.47
CA SER A 108 -15.05 -4.02 -29.78
C SER A 108 -14.60 -3.41 -31.11
N ILE A 109 -13.60 -3.99 -31.78
CA ILE A 109 -13.15 -3.54 -33.09
C ILE A 109 -13.38 -4.66 -34.11
N SER A 110 -14.60 -4.73 -34.62
CA SER A 110 -14.86 -5.34 -35.93
C SER A 110 -14.52 -4.30 -36.98
N ILE A 111 -13.36 -4.41 -37.62
CA ILE A 111 -13.10 -3.65 -38.85
C ILE A 111 -13.91 -4.35 -39.92
N ASP A 112 -15.05 -3.76 -40.30
CA ASP A 112 -15.74 -4.14 -41.53
C ASP A 112 -14.84 -3.77 -42.71
N GLU A 113 -14.16 -4.77 -43.29
CA GLU A 113 -13.47 -4.63 -44.58
C GLU A 113 -14.46 -4.66 -45.74
N ASN A 114 -15.43 -3.73 -45.75
CA ASN A 114 -16.26 -3.45 -46.91
C ASN A 114 -16.81 -2.03 -46.83
N PHE A 115 -16.04 -1.05 -47.31
CA PHE A 115 -16.47 0.06 -48.18
C PHE A 115 -15.26 0.84 -48.71
#